data_AF-A0A8S4MPG4-F1
#
_entry.id   AF-A0A8S4MPG4-F1
#
_cell.length_a   1.000
_cell.length_b   1.000
_cell.length_c   1.000
_cell.angle_alpha   90.00
_cell.angle_beta   90.00
_cell.angle_gamma   90.00
#
_symmetry.space_group_name_H-M   'P 1'
#
loop_
_entity.id
_entity.type
_entity.pdbx_description
1 polymer ?
#
loop_
_entity_poly.entity_id
_entity_poly.type
_entity_poly.pdbx_seq_one_letter_code
_entity_poly.pdbx_strand_id
1 'polypeptide(L)'
;MRKRTSWMHPRSKHWHLIDFVITRKRDRQDVKVSKAMCGAECWTDHRLVVSKVKLRIQPKRRPQGQKTCKRLDTAKLKQEETATRLASDLHSKLKDLHIGEEDDWSY
;
A
#
# COMPACT_ATOMS: atom_id res chain seq x y z
N MET A 1 18.28 -19.32 22.94
CA MET A 1 17.22 -19.03 23.94
C MET A 1 16.24 -17.99 23.40
N ARG A 2 14.93 -18.23 23.47
CA ARG A 2 13.88 -17.26 23.05
C ARG A 2 13.50 -16.40 24.26
N LYS A 3 13.90 -15.13 24.27
CA LYS A 3 13.48 -14.20 25.32
C LYS A 3 12.02 -13.81 25.07
N ARG A 4 11.19 -13.93 26.11
CA ARG A 4 9.75 -13.60 26.07
C ARG A 4 9.45 -12.21 26.62
N THR A 5 10.46 -11.51 27.12
CA THR A 5 10.35 -10.19 27.71
C THR A 5 10.88 -9.14 26.73
N SER A 6 10.18 -8.02 26.66
CA SER A 6 10.41 -6.96 25.69
C SER A 6 10.97 -5.71 26.34
N TRP A 7 10.60 -5.39 27.58
CA TRP A 7 11.02 -4.16 28.25
C TRP A 7 11.88 -4.44 29.48
N MET A 8 12.90 -3.62 29.71
CA MET A 8 13.71 -3.68 30.94
C MET A 8 13.50 -2.44 31.78
N HIS A 9 13.01 -2.64 33.01
CA HIS A 9 12.82 -1.53 33.93
C HIS A 9 14.16 -0.83 34.22
N PRO A 10 14.28 0.50 34.00
CA PRO A 10 15.57 1.21 34.10
C PRO A 10 16.25 1.10 35.47
N ARG A 11 15.49 1.18 36.57
CA ARG A 11 15.97 1.11 37.96
C ARG A 11 16.25 -0.32 38.45
N SER A 12 15.27 -1.23 38.37
CA SER A 12 15.40 -2.60 38.91
C SER A 12 16.11 -3.58 37.98
N LYS A 13 16.33 -3.20 36.71
CA LYS A 13 16.86 -4.09 35.64
C LYS A 13 16.04 -5.37 35.43
N HIS A 14 14.80 -5.38 35.91
CA HIS A 14 13.89 -6.50 35.72
C HIS A 14 13.29 -6.45 34.32
N TRP A 15 13.15 -7.62 33.70
CA TRP A 15 12.58 -7.75 32.37
C TRP A 15 11.08 -8.05 32.45
N HIS A 16 10.26 -7.23 31.81
CA HIS A 16 8.81 -7.42 31.73
C HIS A 16 8.35 -7.73 30.31
N LEU A 17 7.18 -8.37 30.22
CA LEU A 17 6.45 -8.56 28.97
C LEU A 17 5.29 -7.57 28.97
N ILE A 18 5.47 -6.46 28.26
CA ILE A 18 4.45 -5.40 28.12
C ILE A 18 4.07 -5.13 26.66
N ASP A 19 4.89 -5.63 25.72
CA ASP A 19 4.64 -5.48 24.28
C ASP A 19 4.03 -6.77 23.71
N PHE A 20 2.93 -6.64 22.98
CA PHE A 20 2.17 -7.76 22.45
C PHE A 20 1.89 -7.62 20.96
N VAL A 21 1.87 -8.77 20.27
CA VAL A 21 1.32 -8.87 18.91
C VAL A 21 -0.02 -9.57 19.02
N ILE A 22 -1.10 -8.81 18.89
CA ILE A 22 -2.47 -9.32 19.04
C ILE A 22 -2.96 -9.85 17.70
N THR A 23 -3.53 -11.06 17.70
CA THR A 23 -4.14 -11.69 16.52
C THR A 23 -5.54 -12.19 16.84
N ARG A 24 -6.40 -12.32 15.82
CA ARG A 24 -7.72 -12.92 15.97
C ARG A 24 -7.58 -14.42 16.24
N LYS A 25 -8.48 -15.00 17.04
CA LYS A 25 -8.47 -16.44 17.37
C LYS A 25 -8.42 -17.35 16.13
N ARG A 26 -9.17 -16.99 15.08
CA ARG A 26 -9.21 -17.74 13.80
C ARG A 26 -7.88 -17.71 13.03
N ASP A 27 -7.10 -16.64 13.19
CA ASP A 27 -5.86 -16.39 12.45
C ASP A 27 -4.62 -16.86 13.25
N ARG A 28 -4.83 -17.47 14.43
CA ARG A 28 -3.76 -17.98 15.31
C ARG A 28 -2.84 -18.98 14.60
N GLN A 29 -3.41 -19.84 13.75
CA GLN A 29 -2.66 -20.87 13.00
C GLN A 29 -1.66 -20.29 11.99
N ASP A 30 -1.87 -19.03 11.60
CA ASP A 30 -1.05 -18.34 10.61
C ASP A 30 0.14 -17.62 11.27
N VAL A 31 0.12 -17.41 12.59
CA VAL A 31 1.27 -16.89 13.34
C VAL A 31 2.27 -18.03 13.57
N LYS A 32 3.45 -17.94 12.97
CA LYS A 32 4.47 -19.00 13.00
C LYS A 32 5.49 -18.83 14.12
N VAL A 33 6.01 -17.62 14.29
CA VAL A 33 7.06 -17.33 15.27
C VAL A 33 6.85 -15.94 15.83
N SER A 34 6.90 -15.77 17.15
CA SER A 34 6.89 -14.45 17.80
C SER A 34 8.03 -14.35 18.80
N LYS A 35 9.03 -13.51 18.56
CA LYS A 35 10.21 -13.43 19.43
C LYS A 35 10.61 -11.99 19.71
N ALA A 36 11.07 -11.74 20.93
CA ALA A 36 11.84 -10.55 21.22
C ALA A 36 13.27 -10.75 20.70
N MET A 37 13.78 -9.80 19.92
CA MET A 37 15.13 -9.80 19.38
C MET A 37 16.07 -9.06 20.32
N CYS A 38 17.17 -9.72 20.71
CA CYS A 38 18.24 -9.10 21.49
C CYS A 38 19.24 -8.47 20.53
N GLY A 39 19.68 -7.23 20.80
CA GLY A 39 20.69 -6.55 19.98
C GLY A 39 20.14 -5.71 18.83
N ALA A 40 18.82 -5.49 18.76
CA ALA A 40 18.31 -4.37 17.98
C ALA A 40 18.57 -3.09 18.80
N GLU A 41 19.59 -2.32 18.42
CA GLU A 41 19.91 -1.04 19.04
C GLU A 41 18.89 0.00 18.59
N CYS A 42 17.75 0.04 19.26
CA CYS A 42 16.69 1.01 18.97
C CYS A 42 16.79 2.27 19.84
N TRP A 43 17.88 2.45 20.61
CA TRP A 43 18.01 3.52 21.63
C TRP A 43 16.90 3.50 22.70
N THR A 44 16.15 2.38 22.79
CA THR A 44 15.04 2.20 23.73
C THR A 44 15.39 1.16 24.79
N ASP A 45 14.72 1.24 25.94
CA ASP A 45 14.66 0.18 26.97
C ASP A 45 13.78 -1.00 26.55
N HIS A 46 13.18 -0.94 25.35
CA HIS A 46 12.47 -2.02 24.69
C HIS A 46 13.36 -2.81 23.71
N ARG A 47 13.04 -4.10 23.58
CA ARG A 47 13.49 -5.00 22.53
C ARG A 47 12.47 -5.05 21.41
N LEU A 48 12.96 -5.07 20.19
CA LEU A 48 12.12 -5.32 19.02
C LEU A 48 11.38 -6.67 19.14
N VAL A 49 10.06 -6.63 19.08
CA VAL A 49 9.20 -7.83 19.01
C VAL A 49 8.86 -8.10 17.56
N VAL A 50 9.27 -9.27 17.05
CA VAL A 50 9.00 -9.68 15.67
C VAL A 50 8.08 -10.88 15.65
N SER A 51 7.02 -10.80 14.84
CA SER A 51 6.12 -11.91 14.56
C SER A 51 6.12 -12.26 13.07
N LYS A 52 6.43 -13.52 12.74
CA LYS A 52 6.29 -14.06 11.39
C LYS A 52 4.88 -14.60 11.21
N VAL A 53 4.13 -14.02 10.28
CA VAL A 53 2.72 -14.35 10.02
C VAL A 53 2.53 -14.75 8.56
N LYS A 54 1.76 -15.81 8.31
CA LYS A 54 1.34 -16.24 6.97
C LYS A 54 0.03 -15.54 6.60
N LEU A 55 0.12 -14.42 5.88
CA LEU A 55 -1.07 -13.72 5.40
C LEU A 55 -1.60 -14.40 4.12
N ARG A 56 -2.89 -14.77 4.11
CA ARG A 56 -3.59 -15.18 2.89
C ARG A 56 -4.40 -14.00 2.38
N ILE A 57 -3.88 -13.31 1.38
CA ILE A 57 -4.62 -12.24 0.69
C ILE A 57 -5.45 -12.92 -0.40
N GLN A 58 -6.77 -12.88 -0.27
CA GLN A 58 -7.63 -13.33 -1.36
C GLN A 58 -7.46 -12.38 -2.56
N PRO A 59 -7.34 -12.91 -3.79
CA PRO A 59 -7.35 -12.08 -4.98
C PRO A 59 -8.60 -11.20 -4.97
N LYS A 60 -8.45 -9.94 -5.35
CA LYS A 60 -9.58 -9.03 -5.54
C LYS A 60 -10.53 -9.71 -6.54
N ARG A 61 -11.78 -9.94 -6.14
CA ARG A 61 -12.80 -10.45 -7.08
C ARG A 61 -12.84 -9.49 -8.25
N ARG A 62 -12.68 -10.02 -9.47
CA ARG A 62 -12.82 -9.23 -10.68
C ARG A 62 -14.25 -8.66 -10.67
N PRO A 63 -14.45 -7.34 -10.76
CA PRO A 63 -15.78 -6.78 -10.84
C PRO A 63 -16.48 -7.38 -12.06
N GLN A 64 -17.44 -8.26 -11.80
CA GLN A 64 -18.21 -8.95 -12.82
C GLN A 64 -19.09 -7.89 -13.49
N GLY A 65 -18.94 -7.69 -14.79
CA GLY A 65 -19.71 -6.69 -15.55
C GLY A 65 -19.04 -5.32 -15.72
N GLN A 66 -17.86 -5.06 -15.17
CA GLN A 66 -17.09 -3.88 -15.59
C GLN A 66 -16.58 -4.13 -17.02
N LYS A 67 -17.22 -3.48 -18.00
CA LYS A 67 -16.71 -3.44 -19.38
C LYS A 67 -15.29 -2.89 -19.29
N THR A 68 -14.30 -3.73 -19.57
CA THR A 68 -12.94 -3.25 -19.81
C THR A 68 -13.04 -2.17 -20.88
N CYS A 69 -12.45 -0.98 -20.65
CA CYS A 69 -12.32 0.00 -21.73
C CYS A 69 -11.72 -0.73 -22.94
N LYS A 70 -12.46 -0.73 -24.05
CA LYS A 70 -11.98 -1.33 -25.29
C LYS A 70 -10.67 -0.64 -25.62
N ARG A 71 -9.60 -1.41 -25.85
CA ARG A 71 -8.33 -0.84 -26.31
C ARG A 71 -8.61 -0.15 -27.64
N LEU A 72 -8.36 1.15 -27.71
CA LEU A 72 -8.49 1.89 -28.96
C LEU A 72 -7.46 1.37 -29.95
N ASP A 73 -7.87 1.12 -31.19
CA ASP A 73 -6.95 0.79 -32.26
C ASP A 73 -6.21 2.05 -32.69
N THR A 74 -4.91 2.10 -32.42
CA THR A 74 -4.02 3.21 -32.76
C THR A 74 -3.16 2.92 -34.00
N ALA A 75 -3.41 1.82 -34.72
CA ALA A 75 -2.58 1.43 -35.87
C ALA A 75 -2.50 2.51 -36.95
N LYS A 76 -3.61 3.23 -37.18
CA LYS A 76 -3.69 4.30 -38.18
C LYS A 76 -2.95 5.58 -37.79
N LEU A 77 -2.63 5.76 -36.50
CA LEU A 77 -1.86 6.92 -36.03
C LEU A 77 -0.37 6.83 -36.41
N LYS A 78 0.09 5.69 -36.92
CA LYS A 78 1.44 5.56 -37.49
C LYS A 78 1.61 6.36 -38.79
N GLN A 79 0.51 6.75 -39.45
CA GLN A 79 0.54 7.60 -40.63
C GLN A 79 0.49 9.06 -40.20
N GLU A 80 1.49 9.85 -40.62
CA GLU A 80 1.68 11.24 -40.21
C GLU A 80 0.51 12.15 -40.59
N GLU A 81 -0.07 11.95 -41.78
CA GLU A 81 -1.27 12.66 -42.23
C GLU A 81 -2.49 12.39 -41.32
N THR A 82 -2.65 11.13 -40.89
CA THR A 82 -3.79 10.76 -40.03
C THR A 82 -3.63 11.33 -38.62
N ALA A 83 -2.39 11.38 -38.12
CA ALA A 83 -2.08 11.97 -36.82
C ALA A 83 -2.29 13.50 -36.81
N THR A 84 -1.81 14.19 -37.84
CA THR A 84 -1.94 15.66 -37.96
C THR A 84 -3.39 16.10 -38.16
N ARG A 85 -4.17 15.36 -38.97
CA ARG A 85 -5.60 15.61 -39.12
C ARG A 85 -6.35 15.43 -37.81
N LEU A 86 -6.09 14.33 -37.09
CA LEU A 86 -6.70 14.10 -35.77
C LEU A 86 -6.33 15.20 -34.77
N ALA A 87 -5.08 15.63 -34.72
CA ALA A 87 -4.63 16.70 -33.83
C ALA A 87 -5.35 18.02 -34.12
N SER A 88 -5.51 18.37 -35.40
CA SER A 88 -6.23 19.57 -35.84
C SER A 88 -7.71 19.51 -35.45
N ASP A 89 -8.37 18.37 -35.69
CA ASP A 89 -9.77 18.16 -35.33
C ASP A 89 -10.00 18.25 -33.81
N LEU A 90 -9.09 17.65 -33.02
CA LEU A 90 -9.14 17.73 -31.56
C LEU A 90 -8.95 19.18 -31.09
N HIS A 91 -7.97 19.89 -31.64
CA HIS A 91 -7.73 21.28 -31.29
C HIS A 91 -8.94 22.17 -31.61
N SER A 92 -9.62 21.94 -32.73
CA SER A 92 -10.85 22.65 -33.06
C SER A 92 -11.97 22.37 -32.05
N LYS A 93 -12.21 21.09 -31.71
CA LYS A 93 -13.33 20.71 -30.82
C LYS A 93 -13.09 21.06 -29.35
N LEU A 94 -11.84 21.12 -28.92
CA LEU A 94 -11.47 21.51 -27.55
C LEU A 94 -11.62 23.02 -27.31
N LYS A 95 -11.53 23.86 -28.35
CA LYS A 95 -11.75 25.31 -28.22
C LYS A 95 -13.16 25.67 -27.74
N ASP A 96 -14.14 24.83 -28.06
CA ASP A 96 -15.54 25.08 -27.70
C ASP A 96 -15.88 24.63 -26.27
N LEU A 97 -14.99 23.87 -25.62
CA LEU A 97 -15.16 23.42 -24.25
C LEU A 97 -14.60 24.48 -23.29
N HIS A 98 -15.50 25.30 -22.74
CA HIS A 98 -15.19 26.14 -21.58
C HIS A 98 -14.93 25.21 -20.37
N ILE A 99 -13.67 24.83 -20.17
CA ILE A 99 -13.22 24.25 -18.91
C ILE A 99 -13.26 25.41 -17.91
N GLY A 100 -14.24 25.39 -17.01
CA GLY A 100 -14.40 26.41 -15.98
C GLY A 100 -13.08 26.61 -15.22
N GLU A 101 -12.73 27.86 -14.98
CA GLU A 101 -11.55 28.26 -14.23
C GLU A 101 -11.49 27.46 -12.92
N GLU A 102 -10.33 26.85 -12.65
CA GLU A 102 -10.06 26.18 -11.38
C GLU A 102 -10.23 27.20 -10.26
N ASP A 103 -11.25 27.02 -9.42
CA ASP A 103 -11.34 27.72 -8.15
C ASP A 103 -10.04 27.43 -7.37
N ASP A 104 -9.21 28.46 -7.28
CA ASP A 104 -7.97 28.52 -6.51
C ASP A 104 -8.27 28.16 -5.06
N TRP A 105 -8.04 26.90 -4.68
CA TRP A 105 -8.06 26.44 -3.29
C TRP A 105 -6.80 26.93 -2.56
N SER A 106 -6.60 28.24 -2.51
CA SER A 106 -5.61 28.86 -1.63
C SER A 106 -6.18 28.92 -0.20
N TYR A 107 -5.50 28.22 0.71
CA TYR A 107 -5.74 28.25 2.16
C TYR A 107 -4.71 29.14 2.84
#